data_AF-A0A8S2SFF2-F1
#
_entry.id   AF-A0A8S2SFF2-F1
#
_cell.length_a   1.000
_cell.length_b   1.000
_cell.length_c   1.000
_cell.angle_alpha   90.00
_cell.angle_beta   90.00
_cell.angle_gamma   90.00
#
_symmetry.space_group_name_H-M   'P 1'
#
loop_
_entity.id
_entity.type
_entity.pdbx_description
1 polymer ?
#
loop_
_entity_poly.entity_id
_entity_poly.type
_entity_poly.pdbx_seq_one_letter_code
_entity_poly.pdbx_strand_id
1 'polypeptide(L)'
;MTHLTQEKDAVVRRLSDDINQFKTSHHLPDDLESMSDAIGHLQKQAQEVMSQKPKWQSYFQGQMITKDDFDFISNFDVLNAEGRTKLLSDPNTRNQCAKTFLTLMAKLFKQQTLRYLLTLMDQFLREDKSRVEIFNTYAKMKKEQLWAYFFNMFANQDQFVVYQTSRILAKLACWSVERMPTSDLSYYLAWLKEQLKPQVSVVAFSGHCL
;
A
#
# COMPACT_ATOMS: atom_id res chain seq x y z
N MET A 1 -21.00 20.14 -1.88
CA MET A 1 -19.57 19.87 -2.16
C MET A 1 -18.64 20.32 -1.02
N THR A 2 -18.96 21.39 -0.29
CA THR A 2 -18.15 21.97 0.80
C THR A 2 -18.07 21.12 2.09
N HIS A 3 -19.13 20.36 2.41
CA HIS A 3 -19.21 19.58 3.65
C HIS A 3 -18.35 18.30 3.65
N LEU A 4 -18.13 17.68 2.49
CA LEU A 4 -17.33 16.47 2.31
C LEU A 4 -15.82 16.71 2.40
N THR A 5 -15.37 17.92 2.03
CA THR A 5 -13.97 18.35 2.19
C THR A 5 -13.64 18.62 3.65
N GLN A 6 -14.57 19.24 4.40
CA GLN A 6 -14.42 19.49 5.84
C GLN A 6 -14.26 18.19 6.66
N GLU A 7 -14.93 17.11 6.27
CA GLU A 7 -14.85 15.83 6.98
C GLU A 7 -13.58 15.04 6.63
N LYS A 8 -13.07 15.16 5.39
CA LYS A 8 -11.71 14.69 5.02
C LYS A 8 -10.66 15.40 5.87
N ASP A 9 -10.76 16.72 5.97
CA ASP A 9 -9.86 17.52 6.79
C ASP A 9 -10.00 17.21 8.28
N ALA A 10 -11.21 16.88 8.76
CA ALA A 10 -11.43 16.53 10.16
C ALA A 10 -10.81 15.19 10.55
N VAL A 11 -10.86 14.17 9.69
CA VAL A 11 -10.20 12.87 9.98
C VAL A 11 -8.69 13.01 9.92
N VAL A 12 -8.16 13.74 8.93
CA VAL A 12 -6.72 14.01 8.83
C VAL A 12 -6.25 14.86 10.00
N ARG A 13 -7.02 15.88 10.41
CA ARG A 13 -6.74 16.68 11.62
C ARG A 13 -6.80 15.84 12.88
N ARG A 14 -7.82 15.00 13.07
CA ARG A 14 -7.89 14.11 14.24
C ARG A 14 -6.70 13.15 14.31
N LEU A 15 -6.30 12.57 13.18
CA LEU A 15 -5.10 11.74 13.12
C LEU A 15 -3.84 12.55 13.42
N SER A 16 -3.74 13.78 12.90
CA SER A 16 -2.62 14.69 13.17
C SER A 16 -2.58 15.14 14.63
N ASP A 17 -3.73 15.43 15.23
CA ASP A 17 -3.90 15.86 16.62
C ASP A 17 -3.60 14.72 17.58
N ASP A 18 -4.06 13.49 17.29
CA ASP A 18 -3.71 12.29 18.06
C ASP A 18 -2.20 12.02 18.00
N ILE A 19 -1.57 12.20 16.82
CA ILE A 19 -0.11 12.10 16.65
C ILE A 19 0.61 13.21 17.42
N ASN A 20 0.10 14.44 17.41
CA ASN A 20 0.74 15.57 18.09
C ASN A 20 0.54 15.53 19.61
N GLN A 21 -0.59 15.03 20.08
CA GLN A 21 -0.86 14.79 21.50
C GLN A 21 0.06 13.67 22.03
N PHE A 22 0.30 12.64 21.22
CA PHE A 22 1.32 11.62 21.51
C PHE A 22 2.72 12.22 21.62
N LYS A 23 3.12 13.10 20.68
CA LYS A 23 4.41 13.85 20.73
C LYS A 23 4.57 14.79 21.92
N THR A 24 3.46 15.31 22.45
CA THR A 24 3.48 16.30 23.56
C THR A 24 3.50 15.60 24.92
N SER A 25 2.91 14.41 25.01
CA SER A 25 2.84 13.59 26.22
C SER A 25 4.17 12.89 26.55
N HIS A 26 4.97 12.56 25.54
CA HIS A 26 6.28 11.93 25.71
C HIS A 26 7.36 12.94 25.31
N HIS A 27 8.22 13.31 26.26
CA HIS A 27 9.34 14.21 26.04
C HIS A 27 10.17 13.68 24.85
N LEU A 28 10.24 14.44 23.75
CA LEU A 28 10.87 14.00 22.50
C LEU A 28 12.32 14.52 22.40
N PRO A 29 13.29 13.86 23.04
CA PRO A 29 14.66 13.75 22.50
C PRO A 29 15.08 12.29 22.32
N ASP A 30 15.99 12.02 21.38
CA ASP A 30 16.52 10.71 20.93
C ASP A 30 15.66 9.87 19.96
N ASP A 31 14.32 9.92 20.04
CA ASP A 31 13.45 9.09 19.19
C ASP A 31 13.32 9.58 17.73
N LEU A 32 13.59 10.86 17.44
CA LEU A 32 13.46 11.44 16.09
C LEU A 32 14.60 11.02 15.15
N GLU A 33 15.83 10.90 15.67
CA GLU A 33 16.97 10.35 14.92
C GLU A 33 16.75 8.86 14.64
N SER A 34 16.31 8.09 15.65
CA SER A 34 15.93 6.69 15.47
C SER A 34 14.80 6.50 14.44
N MET A 35 13.83 7.41 14.40
CA MET A 35 12.76 7.42 13.40
C MET A 35 13.30 7.68 11.99
N SER A 36 14.20 8.65 11.83
CA SER A 36 14.84 8.96 10.54
C SER A 36 15.68 7.77 10.04
N ASP A 37 16.42 7.12 10.93
CA ASP A 37 17.24 5.94 10.62
C ASP A 37 16.39 4.73 10.24
N ALA A 38 15.30 4.47 10.96
CA ALA A 38 14.36 3.40 10.64
C ALA A 38 13.65 3.65 9.29
N ILE A 39 13.33 4.91 8.98
CA ILE A 39 12.80 5.30 7.66
C ILE A 39 13.86 5.07 6.57
N GLY A 40 15.10 5.48 6.81
CA GLY A 40 16.22 5.24 5.89
C GLY A 40 16.45 3.75 5.62
N HIS A 41 16.34 2.92 6.66
CA HIS A 41 16.47 1.46 6.54
C HIS A 41 15.35 0.86 5.69
N LEU A 42 14.09 1.23 5.90
CA LEU A 42 12.96 0.75 5.10
C LEU A 42 13.07 1.19 3.63
N GLN A 43 13.54 2.42 3.38
CA GLN A 43 13.77 2.91 2.01
C GLN A 43 14.89 2.13 1.32
N LYS A 44 15.99 1.86 2.03
CA LYS A 44 17.09 1.04 1.51
C LYS A 44 16.59 -0.38 1.20
N GLN A 45 15.85 -1.00 2.12
CA GLN A 45 15.24 -2.32 1.88
C GLN A 45 14.30 -2.31 0.67
N ALA A 46 13.50 -1.26 0.47
CA ALA A 46 12.65 -1.13 -0.70
C ALA A 46 13.46 -1.05 -2.01
N GLN A 47 14.60 -0.34 -2.01
CA GLN A 47 15.50 -0.29 -3.17
C GLN A 47 16.13 -1.66 -3.46
N GLU A 48 16.59 -2.38 -2.44
CA GLU A 48 17.14 -3.74 -2.55
C GLU A 48 16.10 -4.74 -3.05
N VAL A 49 14.86 -4.63 -2.59
CA VAL A 49 13.75 -5.44 -3.09
C VAL A 49 13.54 -5.18 -4.58
N MET A 50 13.53 -3.91 -4.99
CA MET A 50 13.33 -3.53 -6.40
C MET A 50 14.49 -3.90 -7.32
N SER A 51 15.71 -4.08 -6.81
CA SER A 51 16.83 -4.59 -7.61
C SER A 51 16.71 -6.08 -7.92
N GLN A 52 15.88 -6.82 -7.18
CA GLN A 52 15.67 -8.26 -7.35
C GLN A 52 14.36 -8.56 -8.08
N LYS A 53 14.31 -8.19 -9.36
CA LYS A 53 13.10 -8.35 -10.18
C LYS A 53 12.64 -9.81 -10.30
N PRO A 54 11.34 -10.10 -10.11
CA PRO A 54 10.79 -11.42 -10.35
C PRO A 54 10.94 -11.85 -11.81
N LYS A 55 11.25 -13.13 -12.04
CA LYS A 55 11.26 -13.73 -13.38
C LYS A 55 9.83 -14.11 -13.78
N TRP A 56 9.05 -13.15 -14.27
CA TRP A 56 7.63 -13.33 -14.63
C TRP A 56 7.39 -14.52 -15.58
N GLN A 57 8.29 -14.73 -16.54
CA GLN A 57 8.25 -15.87 -17.47
C GLN A 57 8.21 -17.22 -16.75
N SER A 58 8.99 -17.39 -15.68
CA SER A 58 9.03 -18.64 -14.91
C SER A 58 7.72 -18.90 -14.18
N TYR A 59 7.06 -17.85 -13.68
CA TYR A 59 5.73 -17.98 -13.07
C TYR A 59 4.66 -18.37 -14.09
N PHE A 60 4.74 -17.81 -15.31
CA PHE A 60 3.83 -18.16 -16.39
C PHE A 60 4.03 -19.59 -16.87
N GLN A 61 5.27 -19.99 -17.15
CA GLN A 61 5.61 -21.36 -17.56
C GLN A 61 5.26 -22.39 -16.48
N GLY A 62 5.41 -22.02 -15.20
CA GLY A 62 4.98 -22.83 -14.06
C GLY A 62 3.48 -22.79 -13.77
N GLN A 63 2.67 -22.13 -14.60
CA GLN A 63 1.21 -22.01 -14.46
C GLN A 63 0.73 -21.35 -13.16
N MET A 64 1.60 -20.58 -12.50
CA MET A 64 1.27 -19.87 -11.26
C MET A 64 0.47 -18.59 -11.53
N ILE A 65 0.59 -18.05 -12.74
CA ILE A 65 -0.09 -16.83 -13.21
C ILE A 65 -0.73 -17.08 -14.57
N THR A 66 -1.80 -16.36 -14.88
CA THR A 66 -2.48 -16.48 -16.17
C THR A 66 -1.69 -15.77 -17.28
N LYS A 67 -2.03 -16.05 -18.54
CA LYS A 67 -1.44 -15.33 -19.68
C LYS A 67 -1.71 -13.83 -19.60
N ASP A 68 -2.94 -13.43 -19.30
CA ASP A 68 -3.29 -12.00 -19.15
C ASP A 68 -2.47 -11.31 -18.06
N ASP A 69 -2.27 -11.98 -16.92
CA ASP A 69 -1.47 -11.44 -15.82
C ASP A 69 0.01 -11.33 -16.22
N PHE A 70 0.54 -12.32 -16.93
CA PHE A 70 1.91 -12.33 -17.44
C PHE A 70 2.14 -11.21 -18.47
N ASP A 71 1.26 -11.11 -19.47
CA ASP A 71 1.36 -10.12 -20.54
C ASP A 71 1.27 -8.70 -19.96
N PHE A 72 0.37 -8.48 -19.00
CA PHE A 72 0.25 -7.19 -18.32
C PHE A 72 1.48 -6.88 -17.46
N ILE A 73 1.87 -7.74 -16.51
CA ILE A 73 2.90 -7.41 -15.52
C ILE A 73 4.28 -7.26 -16.18
N SER A 74 4.58 -8.07 -17.19
CA SER A 74 5.87 -8.01 -17.90
C SER A 74 6.05 -6.71 -18.67
N ASN A 75 4.96 -6.16 -19.22
CA ASN A 75 4.97 -4.84 -19.84
C ASN A 75 4.98 -3.73 -18.78
N PHE A 76 4.09 -3.81 -17.79
CA PHE A 76 3.93 -2.77 -16.76
C PHE A 76 5.21 -2.51 -15.95
N ASP A 77 5.95 -3.56 -15.61
CA ASP A 77 7.13 -3.53 -14.74
C ASP A 77 8.37 -2.86 -15.38
N VAL A 78 8.38 -2.68 -16.70
CA VAL A 78 9.45 -1.97 -17.42
C VAL A 78 9.10 -0.52 -17.76
N LEU A 79 7.82 -0.14 -17.64
CA LEU A 79 7.37 1.22 -17.91
C LEU A 79 7.72 2.17 -16.76
N ASN A 80 8.07 3.41 -17.14
CA ASN A 80 8.17 4.54 -16.22
C ASN A 80 6.78 5.15 -15.94
N ALA A 81 6.72 6.19 -15.12
CA ALA A 81 5.46 6.84 -14.74
C ALA A 81 4.62 7.33 -15.94
N GLU A 82 5.25 7.94 -16.95
CA GLU A 82 4.58 8.42 -18.16
C GLU A 82 4.05 7.25 -19.01
N GLY A 83 4.86 6.21 -19.20
CA GLY A 83 4.47 5.00 -19.91
C GLY A 83 3.28 4.30 -19.24
N ARG A 84 3.27 4.24 -17.90
CA ARG A 84 2.13 3.71 -17.13
C ARG A 84 0.88 4.57 -17.29
N THR A 85 1.02 5.90 -17.32
CA THR A 85 -0.12 6.80 -17.59
C THR A 85 -0.70 6.56 -18.98
N LYS A 86 0.14 6.41 -20.01
CA LYS A 86 -0.31 6.06 -21.37
C LYS A 86 -0.97 4.68 -21.41
N LEU A 87 -0.38 3.68 -20.76
CA LEU A 87 -0.95 2.33 -20.70
C LEU A 87 -2.35 2.36 -20.08
N LEU A 88 -2.55 3.15 -19.03
CA LEU A 88 -3.79 3.23 -18.24
C LEU A 88 -4.83 4.22 -18.79
N SER A 89 -4.59 4.85 -19.94
CA SER A 89 -5.64 5.64 -20.61
C SER A 89 -6.75 4.76 -21.19
N ASP A 90 -6.47 3.48 -21.44
CA ASP A 90 -7.46 2.48 -21.83
C ASP A 90 -8.20 1.92 -20.58
N PRO A 91 -9.54 2.01 -20.51
CA PRO A 91 -10.31 1.41 -19.41
C PRO A 91 -10.06 -0.10 -19.21
N ASN A 92 -9.79 -0.86 -20.27
CA ASN A 92 -9.56 -2.30 -20.17
C ASN A 92 -8.25 -2.61 -19.44
N THR A 93 -7.19 -1.86 -19.71
CA THR A 93 -5.90 -2.03 -19.03
C THR A 93 -5.97 -1.59 -17.57
N ARG A 94 -6.82 -0.61 -17.22
CA ARG A 94 -7.09 -0.26 -15.81
C ARG A 94 -7.69 -1.43 -15.04
N ASN A 95 -8.70 -2.10 -15.62
CA ASN A 95 -9.30 -3.28 -14.99
C ASN A 95 -8.31 -4.43 -14.86
N GLN A 96 -7.50 -4.68 -15.90
CA GLN A 96 -6.46 -5.69 -15.85
C GLN A 96 -5.37 -5.35 -14.82
N CYS A 97 -5.03 -4.07 -14.64
CA CYS A 97 -4.09 -3.61 -13.62
C CYS A 97 -4.53 -4.02 -12.21
N ALA A 98 -5.74 -3.66 -11.80
CA ALA A 98 -6.27 -4.04 -10.49
C ALA A 98 -6.35 -5.57 -10.33
N LYS A 99 -6.90 -6.27 -11.34
CA LYS A 99 -6.99 -7.74 -11.35
C LYS A 99 -5.63 -8.37 -11.13
N THR A 100 -4.62 -7.98 -11.91
CA THR A 100 -3.27 -8.59 -11.84
C THR A 100 -2.63 -8.31 -10.49
N PHE A 101 -2.59 -7.07 -10.01
CA PHE A 101 -2.00 -6.79 -8.68
C PHE A 101 -2.68 -7.59 -7.57
N LEU A 102 -4.01 -7.56 -7.48
CA LEU A 102 -4.75 -8.26 -6.43
C LEU A 102 -4.58 -9.79 -6.54
N THR A 103 -4.63 -10.34 -7.75
CA THR A 103 -4.46 -11.78 -8.00
C THR A 103 -3.06 -12.24 -7.66
N LEU A 104 -2.03 -11.52 -8.12
CA LEU A 104 -0.64 -11.90 -7.87
C LEU A 104 -0.29 -11.81 -6.38
N MET A 105 -0.76 -10.76 -5.69
CA MET A 105 -0.56 -10.63 -4.25
C MET A 105 -1.28 -11.74 -3.46
N ALA A 106 -2.44 -12.20 -3.91
CA ALA A 106 -3.19 -13.28 -3.25
C ALA A 106 -2.61 -14.68 -3.54
N LYS A 107 -2.08 -14.92 -4.75
CA LYS A 107 -1.67 -16.26 -5.20
C LYS A 107 -0.18 -16.55 -5.06
N LEU A 108 0.68 -15.53 -5.06
CA LEU A 108 2.13 -15.75 -5.06
C LEU A 108 2.67 -15.77 -3.63
N PHE A 109 2.99 -16.99 -3.17
CA PHE A 109 3.55 -17.24 -1.84
C PHE A 109 5.05 -17.01 -1.74
N LYS A 110 5.77 -16.79 -2.85
CA LYS A 110 7.21 -16.51 -2.79
C LYS A 110 7.42 -15.12 -2.18
N GLN A 111 7.95 -15.10 -0.95
CA GLN A 111 8.14 -13.91 -0.13
C GLN A 111 8.74 -12.72 -0.90
N GLN A 112 9.88 -12.92 -1.60
CA GLN A 112 10.53 -11.85 -2.35
C GLN A 112 9.64 -11.26 -3.46
N THR A 113 8.83 -12.08 -4.13
CA THR A 113 7.93 -11.59 -5.19
C THR A 113 6.76 -10.81 -4.61
N LEU A 114 6.24 -11.20 -3.44
CA LEU A 114 5.25 -10.42 -2.73
C LEU A 114 5.80 -9.06 -2.29
N ARG A 115 7.01 -9.03 -1.69
CA ARG A 115 7.71 -7.77 -1.33
C ARG A 115 7.85 -6.85 -2.54
N TYR A 116 8.26 -7.42 -3.68
CA TYR A 116 8.42 -6.68 -4.94
C TYR A 116 7.09 -6.10 -5.42
N LEU A 117 6.02 -6.90 -5.48
CA LEU A 117 4.70 -6.45 -5.91
C LEU A 117 4.14 -5.33 -5.04
N LEU A 118 4.28 -5.44 -3.72
CA LEU A 118 3.86 -4.40 -2.79
C LEU A 118 4.67 -3.11 -2.99
N THR A 119 5.98 -3.22 -3.18
CA THR A 119 6.84 -2.06 -3.43
C THR A 119 6.52 -1.38 -4.76
N LEU A 120 6.27 -2.17 -5.81
CA LEU A 120 5.86 -1.69 -7.13
C LEU A 120 4.49 -1.01 -7.06
N MET A 121 3.53 -1.59 -6.34
CA MET A 121 2.20 -0.99 -6.12
C MET A 121 2.29 0.34 -5.36
N ASP A 122 3.14 0.42 -4.33
CA ASP A 122 3.36 1.66 -3.59
C ASP A 122 3.96 2.77 -4.46
N GLN A 123 4.96 2.45 -5.29
CA GLN A 123 5.52 3.38 -6.27
C GLN A 123 4.46 3.83 -7.28
N PHE A 124 3.72 2.87 -7.83
CA PHE A 124 2.65 3.12 -8.78
C PHE A 124 1.57 4.09 -8.26
N LEU A 125 1.16 3.93 -6.99
CA LEU A 125 0.19 4.82 -6.36
C LEU A 125 0.79 6.21 -6.05
N ARG A 126 2.08 6.28 -5.69
CA ARG A 126 2.77 7.56 -5.44
C ARG A 126 2.92 8.42 -6.68
N GLU A 127 3.05 7.80 -7.86
CA GLU A 127 3.15 8.51 -9.13
C GLU A 127 1.90 9.35 -9.44
N ASP A 128 0.71 8.87 -9.07
CA ASP A 128 -0.55 9.61 -9.20
C ASP A 128 -1.60 9.08 -8.21
N LYS A 129 -2.01 9.96 -7.29
CA LYS A 129 -2.96 9.63 -6.22
C LYS A 129 -4.31 9.16 -6.74
N SER A 130 -4.73 9.56 -7.94
CA SER A 130 -6.01 9.14 -8.53
C SER A 130 -6.04 7.65 -8.90
N ARG A 131 -4.88 6.99 -8.99
CA ARG A 131 -4.77 5.57 -9.35
C ARG A 131 -5.35 4.63 -8.30
N VAL A 132 -5.58 5.09 -7.07
CA VAL A 132 -6.33 4.33 -6.07
C VAL A 132 -7.74 3.95 -6.55
N GLU A 133 -8.35 4.79 -7.39
CA GLU A 133 -9.70 4.55 -7.94
C GLU A 133 -9.76 3.36 -8.90
N ILE A 134 -8.61 2.94 -9.46
CA ILE A 134 -8.53 1.74 -10.30
C ILE A 134 -8.92 0.51 -9.48
N PHE A 135 -8.42 0.41 -8.25
CA PHE A 135 -8.66 -0.72 -7.37
C PHE A 135 -10.08 -0.70 -6.78
N ASN A 136 -10.57 0.46 -6.35
CA ASN A 136 -11.94 0.59 -5.84
C ASN A 136 -12.99 0.29 -6.92
N THR A 137 -12.79 0.83 -8.13
CA THR A 137 -13.69 0.53 -9.26
C THR A 137 -13.73 -0.96 -9.56
N TYR A 138 -12.57 -1.62 -9.59
CA TYR A 138 -12.48 -3.06 -9.82
C TYR A 138 -13.16 -3.87 -8.71
N ALA A 139 -12.89 -3.56 -7.44
CA ALA A 139 -13.49 -4.26 -6.29
C ALA A 139 -15.03 -4.14 -6.31
N LYS A 140 -15.56 -2.94 -6.62
CA LYS A 140 -17.00 -2.72 -6.83
C LYS A 140 -17.58 -3.59 -7.94
N MET A 141 -16.91 -3.65 -9.09
CA MET A 141 -17.34 -4.50 -10.21
C MET A 141 -17.40 -5.98 -9.81
N LYS A 142 -16.50 -6.42 -8.93
CA LYS A 142 -16.48 -7.78 -8.38
C LYS A 142 -17.41 -8.00 -7.19
N LYS A 143 -18.01 -6.94 -6.63
CA LYS A 143 -18.76 -6.96 -5.37
C LYS A 143 -17.93 -7.49 -4.20
N GLU A 144 -16.63 -7.18 -4.21
CA GLU A 144 -15.66 -7.58 -3.20
C GLU A 144 -15.24 -6.37 -2.36
N GLN A 145 -14.83 -6.61 -1.11
CA GLN A 145 -14.30 -5.57 -0.24
C GLN A 145 -12.79 -5.43 -0.48
N LEU A 146 -12.36 -4.27 -0.99
CA LEU A 146 -10.95 -4.02 -1.32
C LEU A 146 -10.03 -4.18 -0.09
N TRP A 147 -10.51 -3.81 1.08
CA TRP A 147 -9.72 -3.79 2.31
C TRP A 147 -9.31 -5.19 2.77
N ALA A 148 -10.16 -6.19 2.53
CA ALA A 148 -9.93 -7.58 2.94
C ALA A 148 -8.67 -8.18 2.33
N TYR A 149 -8.32 -7.80 1.09
CA TYR A 149 -7.07 -8.25 0.43
C TYR A 149 -5.83 -7.86 1.25
N PHE A 150 -5.86 -6.69 1.90
CA PHE A 150 -4.73 -6.15 2.63
C PHE A 150 -4.71 -6.60 4.10
N PHE A 151 -5.86 -6.68 4.76
CA PHE A 151 -5.93 -7.13 6.15
C PHE A 151 -5.41 -8.55 6.34
N ASN A 152 -5.64 -9.45 5.38
CA ASN A 152 -5.08 -10.80 5.41
C ASN A 152 -3.53 -10.82 5.46
N MET A 153 -2.87 -9.76 4.99
CA MET A 153 -1.42 -9.65 5.02
C MET A 153 -0.85 -9.16 6.35
N PHE A 154 -1.68 -8.64 7.27
CA PHE A 154 -1.20 -8.23 8.59
C PHE A 154 -0.81 -9.41 9.50
N ALA A 155 -1.28 -10.61 9.18
CA ALA A 155 -0.85 -11.84 9.83
C ALA A 155 0.47 -12.41 9.27
N ASN A 156 1.12 -11.72 8.32
CA ASN A 156 2.36 -12.21 7.72
C ASN A 156 3.53 -12.08 8.71
N GLN A 157 4.40 -13.10 8.76
CA GLN A 157 5.59 -13.07 9.62
C GLN A 157 6.64 -12.06 9.15
N ASP A 158 6.56 -11.65 7.89
CA ASP A 158 7.45 -10.70 7.27
C ASP A 158 7.05 -9.25 7.56
N GLN A 159 7.80 -8.60 8.46
CA GLN A 159 7.54 -7.21 8.86
C GLN A 159 7.57 -6.24 7.68
N PHE A 160 8.42 -6.46 6.67
CA PHE A 160 8.45 -5.59 5.49
C PHE A 160 7.13 -5.66 4.72
N VAL A 161 6.58 -6.88 4.55
CA VAL A 161 5.28 -7.08 3.91
C VAL A 161 4.19 -6.38 4.70
N VAL A 162 4.15 -6.56 6.01
CA VAL A 162 3.16 -5.95 6.91
C VAL A 162 3.20 -4.41 6.80
N TYR A 163 4.39 -3.82 6.90
CA TYR A 163 4.57 -2.37 6.79
C TYR A 163 4.22 -1.83 5.40
N GLN A 164 4.68 -2.49 4.34
CA GLN A 164 4.43 -2.03 2.98
C GLN A 164 2.94 -2.12 2.63
N THR A 165 2.25 -3.17 3.11
CA THR A 165 0.80 -3.31 3.00
C THR A 165 0.06 -2.21 3.75
N SER A 166 0.45 -1.91 4.99
CA SER A 166 -0.16 -0.80 5.74
C SER A 166 0.01 0.55 5.03
N ARG A 167 1.19 0.82 4.45
CA ARG A 167 1.43 2.04 3.66
C ARG A 167 0.56 2.14 2.42
N ILE A 168 0.28 1.02 1.75
CA ILE A 168 -0.64 0.98 0.60
C ILE A 168 -2.07 1.20 1.07
N LEU A 169 -2.47 0.54 2.15
CA LEU A 169 -3.81 0.63 2.72
C LEU A 169 -4.14 2.06 3.15
N ALA A 170 -3.20 2.76 3.80
CA ALA A 170 -3.32 4.17 4.13
C ALA A 170 -3.57 5.05 2.89
N LYS A 171 -2.82 4.84 1.80
CA LYS A 171 -3.01 5.56 0.53
C LYS A 171 -4.39 5.31 -0.06
N LEU A 172 -4.83 4.05 -0.10
CA LEU A 172 -6.16 3.69 -0.58
C LEU A 172 -7.25 4.37 0.25
N ALA A 173 -7.12 4.37 1.58
CA ALA A 173 -8.10 4.98 2.49
C ALA A 173 -8.12 6.53 2.42
N CYS A 174 -6.95 7.16 2.28
CA CYS A 174 -6.82 8.62 2.32
C CYS A 174 -7.04 9.27 0.95
N TRP A 175 -6.55 8.67 -0.13
CA TRP A 175 -6.60 9.28 -1.46
C TRP A 175 -7.86 8.93 -2.24
N SER A 176 -8.60 7.88 -1.83
CA SER A 176 -9.85 7.56 -2.51
C SER A 176 -10.98 8.54 -2.21
N VAL A 177 -11.89 8.66 -3.17
CA VAL A 177 -13.22 9.26 -2.98
C VAL A 177 -14.09 8.38 -2.10
N GLU A 178 -14.00 7.05 -2.24
CA GLU A 178 -14.73 6.09 -1.43
C GLU A 178 -14.11 5.95 -0.05
N ARG A 179 -14.97 5.95 0.97
CA ARG A 179 -14.54 5.81 2.35
C ARG A 179 -14.42 4.35 2.72
N MET A 180 -13.34 4.03 3.44
CA MET A 180 -13.28 2.78 4.18
C MET A 180 -14.46 2.71 5.17
N PRO A 181 -15.21 1.61 5.22
CA PRO A 181 -16.29 1.43 6.18
C PRO A 181 -15.80 1.61 7.62
N THR A 182 -16.66 2.11 8.50
CA THR A 182 -16.30 2.41 9.90
C THR A 182 -15.74 1.19 10.64
N SER A 183 -16.25 -0.01 10.37
CA SER A 183 -15.76 -1.27 10.94
C SER A 183 -14.31 -1.55 10.55
N ASP A 184 -14.00 -1.44 9.25
CA ASP A 184 -12.67 -1.68 8.68
C ASP A 184 -11.68 -0.60 9.13
N LEU A 185 -12.13 0.65 9.18
CA LEU A 185 -11.33 1.77 9.68
C LEU A 185 -11.00 1.58 11.15
N SER A 186 -11.98 1.18 11.97
CA SER A 186 -11.76 0.93 13.39
C SER A 186 -10.77 -0.22 13.62
N TYR A 187 -10.90 -1.30 12.85
CA TYR A 187 -9.94 -2.41 12.85
C TYR A 187 -8.54 -1.93 12.49
N TYR A 188 -8.41 -1.17 11.39
CA TYR A 188 -7.13 -0.67 10.94
C TYR A 188 -6.48 0.24 11.98
N LEU A 189 -7.22 1.20 12.54
CA LEU A 189 -6.71 2.11 13.58
C LEU A 189 -6.34 1.37 14.87
N ALA A 190 -7.10 0.33 15.26
CA ALA A 190 -6.75 -0.50 16.41
C ALA A 190 -5.42 -1.23 16.18
N TRP A 191 -5.27 -1.83 15.00
CA TRP A 191 -4.02 -2.49 14.60
C TRP A 191 -2.85 -1.51 14.61
N LEU A 192 -3.02 -0.29 14.05
CA LEU A 192 -2.00 0.75 14.09
C LEU A 192 -1.58 1.13 15.50
N LYS A 193 -2.55 1.29 16.42
CA LYS A 193 -2.27 1.57 17.82
C LYS A 193 -1.46 0.46 18.48
N GLU A 194 -1.71 -0.80 18.13
CA GLU A 194 -0.91 -1.93 18.63
C GLU A 194 0.53 -1.91 18.10
N GLN A 195 0.71 -1.56 16.82
CA GLN A 195 2.05 -1.41 16.24
C GLN A 195 2.82 -0.24 16.86
N LEU A 196 2.14 0.81 17.32
CA LEU A 196 2.76 2.00 17.94
C LEU A 196 3.09 1.84 19.43
N LYS A 197 2.65 0.76 20.09
CA LYS A 197 3.10 0.47 21.47
C LYS A 197 4.61 0.26 21.46
N PRO A 198 5.37 0.73 22.47
CA PRO A 198 6.82 0.72 22.46
C PRO A 198 7.35 -0.71 22.51
N GLN A 199 7.45 -1.32 21.34
CA GLN A 199 8.41 -2.35 21.02
C GLN A 199 9.43 -1.67 20.11
N VAL A 200 10.70 -1.87 20.42
CA VAL A 200 11.91 -1.07 20.11
C VAL A 200 12.24 -0.89 18.60
N SER A 201 11.27 -0.92 17.67
CA SER A 201 11.54 -0.75 16.24
C SER A 201 10.40 -0.18 15.37
N VAL A 202 9.26 0.26 15.92
CA VAL A 202 8.06 0.58 15.09
C VAL A 202 7.70 2.08 15.04
N VAL A 203 8.48 2.93 15.69
CA VAL A 203 8.18 4.38 15.82
C VAL A 203 8.38 5.16 14.49
N ALA A 204 8.89 4.52 13.43
CA ALA A 204 9.01 5.05 12.06
C ALA A 204 7.67 5.36 11.34
N PHE A 205 6.55 4.94 11.93
CA PHE A 205 5.28 4.71 11.22
C PHE A 205 4.44 5.97 10.92
N SER A 206 4.46 7.02 11.74
CA SER A 206 3.41 8.06 11.70
C SER A 206 3.67 9.22 10.72
N GLY A 207 4.89 9.38 10.20
CA GLY A 207 5.27 10.58 9.45
C GLY A 207 4.87 10.63 7.97
N HIS A 208 4.62 9.49 7.33
CA HIS A 208 4.45 9.41 5.85
C HIS A 208 3.29 8.51 5.38
N CYS A 209 2.32 8.22 6.25
CA CYS A 209 1.05 7.60 5.85
C CYS A 209 0.11 8.57 5.12
N LEU A 210 0.45 9.86 5.03
CA LEU A 210 -0.30 10.93 4.35
C LEU A 210 0.46 11.48 3.14
#